data_AF-A0A6A2Z5G1-F1
#
_entry.id   AF-A0A6A2Z5G1-F1
#
_cell.length_a   1.000
_cell.length_b   1.000
_cell.length_c   1.000
_cell.angle_alpha   90.00
_cell.angle_beta   90.00
_cell.angle_gamma   90.00
#
_symmetry.space_group_name_H-M   'P 1'
#
loop_
_entity.id
_entity.type
_entity.pdbx_description
1 polymer ?
#
loop_
_entity_poly.entity_id
_entity_poly.type
_entity_poly.pdbx_seq_one_letter_code
_entity_poly.pdbx_strand_id
1 'polypeptide(L)'
;MLPSSSSSSCSGSTPATQLTVKSSLCRLQKCDRLRTAWRIISSIEQKGGKNEEHVVLVKEYRSKMEGDLSYVCASILTLLDSNLISTVAASLSKVFYLKMKGDYQRYLAEFKVDDERKAAAEDTMLSYTTSITFYNGVWL
;
A
#
# COMPACT_ATOMS: atom_id res chain seq x y z
N MET A 1 14.68 18.07 -55.76
CA MET A 1 13.49 17.40 -55.19
C MET A 1 13.96 16.38 -54.16
N LEU A 2 13.78 16.65 -52.87
CA LEU A 2 13.75 15.66 -51.79
C LEU A 2 12.71 16.13 -50.75
N PRO A 3 11.90 15.24 -50.15
CA PRO A 3 10.72 15.65 -49.39
C PRO A 3 10.95 15.78 -47.87
N SER A 4 10.19 16.73 -47.34
CA SER A 4 9.68 16.99 -45.99
C SER A 4 9.96 16.03 -44.82
N SER A 5 10.33 16.70 -43.74
CA SER A 5 10.25 16.36 -42.31
C SER A 5 8.96 15.66 -41.86
N SER A 6 9.13 14.63 -41.03
CA SER A 6 8.14 14.19 -40.04
C SER A 6 8.83 14.06 -38.69
N SER A 7 8.77 15.14 -37.91
CA SER A 7 9.06 15.14 -36.48
C SER A 7 7.98 14.35 -35.77
N SER A 8 8.28 13.13 -35.34
CA SER A 8 7.50 12.39 -34.37
C SER A 8 7.62 13.09 -33.02
N SER A 9 6.66 13.96 -32.73
CA SER A 9 6.48 14.60 -31.43
C SER A 9 6.19 13.53 -30.38
N CYS A 10 7.19 13.17 -29.58
CA CYS A 10 6.99 12.50 -28.30
C CYS A 10 6.13 13.40 -27.42
N SER A 11 4.87 13.03 -27.25
CA SER A 11 3.90 13.69 -26.38
C SER A 11 4.47 13.82 -24.97
N GLY A 12 4.84 15.05 -24.61
CA GLY A 12 5.30 15.43 -23.29
C GLY A 12 4.23 15.12 -22.25
N SER A 13 4.59 14.29 -21.28
CA SER A 13 3.79 14.10 -20.07
C SER A 13 3.92 15.37 -19.21
N THR A 14 2.78 15.98 -18.90
CA THR A 14 2.66 17.18 -18.07
C THR A 14 3.41 17.05 -16.72
N PRO A 15 4.08 18.11 -16.23
CA PRO A 15 4.84 18.07 -14.97
C PRO A 15 4.00 17.69 -13.73
N ALA A 16 2.69 17.98 -13.73
CA ALA A 16 1.76 17.58 -12.68
C ALA A 16 1.56 16.06 -12.59
N THR A 17 1.55 15.35 -13.73
CA THR A 17 1.38 13.89 -13.80
C THR A 17 2.64 13.19 -13.28
N GLN A 18 3.84 13.70 -13.63
CA GLN A 18 5.12 13.23 -13.10
C GLN A 18 5.25 13.43 -11.59
N LEU A 19 4.81 14.58 -11.04
CA LEU A 19 4.78 14.82 -9.59
C LEU A 19 3.85 13.83 -8.88
N THR A 20 2.68 13.56 -9.47
CA THR A 20 1.69 12.64 -8.90
C THR A 20 2.26 11.21 -8.83
N VAL A 21 2.88 10.72 -9.92
CA VAL A 21 3.51 9.40 -9.96
C VAL A 21 4.67 9.27 -8.97
N LYS A 22 5.56 10.26 -8.89
CA LYS A 22 6.66 10.29 -7.91
C LYS A 22 6.14 10.26 -6.47
N SER A 23 5.06 10.99 -6.18
CA SER A 23 4.44 10.99 -4.86
C SER A 23 3.86 9.61 -4.49
N SER A 24 3.26 8.91 -5.46
CA SER A 24 2.71 7.57 -5.28
C SER A 24 3.80 6.54 -5.00
N LEU A 25 4.89 6.55 -5.77
CA LEU A 25 6.07 5.71 -5.53
C LEU A 25 6.68 5.97 -4.15
N CYS A 26 6.79 7.24 -3.75
CA CYS A 26 7.30 7.62 -2.43
C CYS A 26 6.44 7.03 -1.30
N ARG A 27 5.10 7.08 -1.44
CA ARG A 27 4.17 6.50 -0.45
C ARG A 27 4.35 4.98 -0.31
N LEU A 28 4.40 4.25 -1.43
CA LEU A 28 4.61 2.80 -1.43
C LEU A 28 5.93 2.43 -0.73
N GLN A 29 7.03 3.06 -1.15
CA GLN A 29 8.36 2.82 -0.55
C GLN A 29 8.41 3.20 0.95
N LYS A 30 7.70 4.27 1.35
CA LYS A 30 7.62 4.68 2.76
C LYS A 30 6.90 3.62 3.59
N CYS A 31 5.80 3.05 3.08
CA CYS A 31 5.05 1.98 3.74
C CYS A 31 5.93 0.76 4.02
N ASP A 32 6.66 0.29 3.01
CA ASP A 32 7.48 -0.93 3.12
C ASP A 32 8.63 -0.77 4.12
N ARG A 33 9.27 0.40 4.12
CA ARG A 33 10.31 0.73 5.11
C ARG A 33 9.74 0.82 6.53
N LEU A 34 8.60 1.48 6.71
CA LEU A 34 7.94 1.60 8.01
C LEU A 34 7.53 0.24 8.57
N ARG A 35 6.94 -0.62 7.73
CA ARG A 35 6.55 -1.97 8.09
C ARG A 35 7.74 -2.83 8.51
N THR A 36 8.83 -2.78 7.74
CA THR A 36 10.06 -3.51 8.08
C THR A 36 10.61 -3.07 9.42
N ALA A 37 10.70 -1.76 9.64
CA ALA A 37 11.18 -1.20 10.90
C ALA A 37 10.24 -1.54 12.06
N TRP A 38 8.92 -1.50 11.87
CA TRP A 38 7.93 -1.89 12.88
C TRP A 38 8.11 -3.36 13.30
N ARG A 39 8.36 -4.28 12.35
CA ARG A 39 8.64 -5.70 12.68
C ARG A 39 9.90 -5.88 13.52
N ILE A 40 10.94 -5.10 13.23
CA ILE A 40 12.19 -5.11 14.00
C ILE A 40 11.93 -4.61 15.43
N ILE A 41 11.26 -3.46 15.59
CA ILE A 41 10.95 -2.90 16.90
C ILE A 41 10.04 -3.82 17.70
N SER A 42 9.01 -4.41 17.08
CA SER A 42 8.12 -5.38 17.74
C SER A 42 8.88 -6.62 18.20
N SER A 43 9.86 -7.09 17.42
CA SER A 43 10.75 -8.19 17.82
C SER A 43 11.66 -7.82 19.00
N ILE A 44 12.16 -6.58 19.04
CA ILE A 44 12.95 -6.06 20.17
C ILE A 44 12.07 -5.97 21.42
N GLU A 45 10.84 -5.47 21.30
CA GLU A 45 9.88 -5.40 22.42
C GLU A 45 9.61 -6.79 23.01
N GLN A 46 9.36 -7.78 22.15
CA GLN A 46 9.12 -9.17 22.58
C GLN A 46 10.33 -9.82 23.25
N LYS A 47 11.54 -9.46 22.83
CA LYS A 47 12.81 -9.98 23.39
C LYS A 47 13.32 -9.16 24.57
N GLY A 48 12.67 -8.05 24.91
CA GLY A 48 13.12 -7.07 25.90
C GLY A 48 13.31 -7.68 27.29
N GLY A 49 14.36 -7.22 27.99
CA GLY A 49 14.67 -7.63 29.37
C GLY A 49 13.76 -6.96 30.42
N LYS A 50 13.97 -7.31 31.69
CA LYS A 50 13.18 -6.82 32.86
C LYS A 50 13.36 -5.33 33.19
N ASN A 51 14.05 -4.54 32.36
CA ASN A 51 14.23 -3.11 32.61
C ASN A 51 12.96 -2.36 32.19
N GLU A 52 12.19 -1.92 33.18
CA GLU A 52 10.89 -1.29 32.99
C GLU A 52 10.95 0.02 32.18
N GLU A 53 11.97 0.85 32.39
CA GLU A 53 12.14 2.11 31.64
C GLU A 53 12.37 1.85 30.15
N HIS A 54 13.21 0.88 29.82
CA HIS A 54 13.49 0.52 28.44
C HIS A 54 12.24 -0.08 27.75
N VAL A 55 11.44 -0.86 28.47
CA VAL A 55 10.19 -1.42 27.95
C VAL A 55 9.18 -0.31 27.62
N VAL A 56 9.07 0.73 28.46
CA VAL A 56 8.18 1.87 28.23
C VAL A 56 8.58 2.64 26.96
N LEU A 57 9.87 2.97 26.81
CA LEU A 57 10.38 3.70 25.65
C LEU A 57 10.17 2.93 24.33
N VAL A 58 10.43 1.62 24.32
CA VAL A 58 10.24 0.78 23.13
C VAL A 58 8.76 0.70 22.74
N LYS A 59 7.85 0.60 23.73
CA LYS A 59 6.41 0.59 23.50
C LYS A 59 5.89 1.88 22.89
N GLU A 60 6.33 3.03 23.41
CA GLU A 60 5.95 4.33 22.88
C GLU A 60 6.43 4.50 21.44
N TYR A 61 7.68 4.11 21.18
CA TYR A 61 8.23 4.16 19.82
C TYR A 61 7.48 3.24 18.85
N ARG A 62 7.14 2.00 19.26
CA ARG A 62 6.29 1.11 18.45
C ARG A 62 4.94 1.76 18.15
N SER A 63 4.27 2.33 19.15
CA SER A 63 2.96 2.95 18.98
C SER A 63 3.00 4.13 18.00
N LYS A 64 4.04 4.98 18.07
CA LYS A 64 4.26 6.05 17.09
C LYS A 64 4.39 5.50 15.67
N MET A 65 5.16 4.43 15.49
CA MET A 65 5.34 3.80 14.18
C MET A 65 4.05 3.19 13.63
N GLU A 66 3.19 2.64 14.48
CA GLU A 66 1.87 2.14 14.10
C GLU A 66 0.95 3.25 13.62
N GLY A 67 1.03 4.44 14.24
CA GLY A 67 0.35 5.64 13.76
C GLY A 67 0.80 6.03 12.35
N ASP A 68 2.12 6.16 12.14
CA ASP A 68 2.70 6.48 10.84
C ASP A 68 2.34 5.44 9.77
N LEU A 69 2.44 4.15 10.11
CA LEU A 69 2.11 3.06 9.19
C LEU A 69 0.62 3.03 8.85
N SER A 70 -0.25 3.25 9.82
CA SER A 70 -1.70 3.38 9.60
C SER A 70 -2.02 4.49 8.61
N TYR A 71 -1.44 5.66 8.81
CA TYR A 71 -1.66 6.83 7.95
C TYR A 71 -1.21 6.56 6.51
N VAL A 72 -0.01 5.98 6.33
CA VAL A 72 0.52 5.68 4.99
C VAL A 72 -0.31 4.58 4.31
N CYS A 73 -0.69 3.51 5.02
CA CYS A 73 -1.58 2.48 4.49
C CYS A 73 -2.93 3.05 4.04
N ALA A 74 -3.58 3.87 4.87
CA ALA A 74 -4.86 4.51 4.54
C ALA A 74 -4.74 5.42 3.30
N SER A 75 -3.64 6.16 3.19
CA SER A 75 -3.35 6.99 2.02
C SER A 75 -3.18 6.17 0.73
N ILE A 76 -2.54 5.00 0.81
CA ILE A 76 -2.35 4.10 -0.34
C ILE A 76 -3.68 3.42 -0.72
N LEU A 77 -4.46 2.98 0.26
CA LEU A 77 -5.79 2.39 0.02
C LEU A 77 -6.71 3.38 -0.69
N THR A 78 -6.73 4.63 -0.23
CA THR A 78 -7.49 5.71 -0.87
C THR A 78 -7.02 5.94 -2.31
N LEU A 79 -5.70 5.94 -2.57
CA LEU A 79 -5.15 6.07 -3.91
C LEU A 79 -5.57 4.91 -4.83
N LEU A 80 -5.53 3.68 -4.31
CA LEU A 80 -5.94 2.48 -5.04
C LEU A 80 -7.42 2.57 -5.45
N ASP A 81 -8.31 2.90 -4.52
CA ASP A 81 -9.75 2.96 -4.78
C ASP A 81 -10.14 4.13 -5.69
N SER A 82 -9.59 5.32 -5.46
CA SER A 82 -9.98 6.53 -6.20
C SER A 82 -9.42 6.61 -7.61
N ASN A 83 -8.23 6.05 -7.86
CA ASN A 83 -7.54 6.20 -9.14
C ASN A 83 -7.33 4.86 -9.85
N LEU A 84 -6.70 3.89 -9.19
CA LEU A 84 -6.16 2.71 -9.89
C LEU A 84 -7.22 1.65 -10.16
N ILE A 85 -8.14 1.41 -9.23
CA ILE A 85 -9.20 0.39 -9.38
C ILE A 85 -10.39 0.96 -10.15
N SER A 86 -10.71 2.25 -9.96
CA SER A 86 -11.82 2.95 -10.61
C SER A 86 -11.58 3.27 -12.08
N THR A 87 -10.35 3.66 -12.44
CA THR A 87 -10.01 4.10 -13.81
C THR A 87 -9.72 2.93 -14.74
N VAL A 88 -9.39 1.76 -14.19
CA VAL A 88 -8.93 0.61 -14.97
C VAL A 88 -10.13 -0.23 -15.41
N ALA A 89 -10.35 -0.24 -16.72
CA ALA A 89 -11.30 -1.14 -17.37
C ALA A 89 -10.98 -2.60 -17.04
N ALA A 90 -11.96 -3.49 -17.20
CA ALA A 90 -11.88 -4.90 -16.86
C ALA A 90 -10.65 -5.59 -17.48
N SER A 91 -9.55 -5.69 -16.72
CA SER A 91 -8.23 -6.10 -17.22
C SER A 91 -7.40 -6.75 -16.11
N LEU A 92 -6.31 -7.43 -16.50
CA LEU A 92 -5.36 -8.04 -15.57
C LEU A 92 -4.75 -7.04 -14.57
N SER A 93 -4.64 -5.76 -14.96
CA SER A 93 -4.19 -4.70 -14.07
C SER A 93 -5.12 -4.50 -12.87
N LYS A 94 -6.44 -4.69 -13.03
CA LYS A 94 -7.39 -4.62 -11.92
C LYS A 94 -7.16 -5.72 -10.88
N VAL A 95 -6.82 -6.94 -11.33
CA VAL A 95 -6.43 -8.06 -10.44
C VAL A 95 -5.19 -7.66 -9.62
N PHE A 96 -4.19 -7.07 -10.27
CA PHE A 96 -2.97 -6.60 -9.59
C PHE A 96 -3.28 -5.55 -8.51
N TYR A 97 -4.10 -4.54 -8.82
CA TYR A 97 -4.47 -3.51 -7.83
C TYR A 97 -5.33 -4.04 -6.69
N LEU A 98 -6.22 -5.01 -6.94
CA LEU A 98 -7.00 -5.68 -5.89
C LEU A 98 -6.12 -6.51 -4.95
N LYS A 99 -5.09 -7.20 -5.49
CA LYS A 99 -4.09 -7.88 -4.66
C LYS A 99 -3.31 -6.90 -3.80
N MET A 100 -2.86 -5.78 -4.38
CA MET A 100 -2.19 -4.72 -3.63
C MET A 100 -3.09 -4.16 -2.51
N LYS A 101 -4.38 -3.94 -2.78
CA LYS A 101 -5.35 -3.51 -1.75
C LYS A 101 -5.40 -4.50 -0.59
N GLY A 102 -5.47 -5.80 -0.90
CA GLY A 102 -5.41 -6.87 0.10
C GLY A 102 -4.12 -6.85 0.93
N ASP A 103 -2.96 -6.61 0.29
CA ASP A 103 -1.68 -6.50 1.01
C ASP A 103 -1.68 -5.35 2.03
N TYR A 104 -2.17 -4.16 1.67
CA TYR A 104 -2.19 -3.03 2.60
C TYR A 104 -3.23 -3.18 3.72
N GLN A 105 -4.36 -3.83 3.45
CA GLN A 105 -5.32 -4.20 4.49
C GLN A 105 -4.73 -5.24 5.46
N ARG A 106 -4.00 -6.23 4.92
CA ARG A 106 -3.28 -7.21 5.73
C ARG A 106 -2.21 -6.55 6.59
N TYR A 107 -1.55 -5.51 6.08
CA TYR A 107 -0.57 -4.76 6.85
C TYR A 107 -1.20 -4.07 8.04
N LEU A 108 -2.40 -3.49 7.89
CA LEU A 108 -3.16 -2.94 9.01
C LEU A 108 -3.52 -4.02 10.04
N ALA A 109 -3.99 -5.19 9.58
CA ALA A 109 -4.38 -6.29 10.46
C ALA A 109 -3.22 -6.88 11.30
N GLU A 110 -1.96 -6.65 10.94
CA GLU A 110 -0.81 -7.15 11.69
C GLU A 110 -0.59 -6.46 13.04
N PHE A 111 -1.03 -5.21 13.18
CA PHE A 111 -0.76 -4.39 14.37
C PHE A 111 -2.00 -3.73 14.97
N LYS A 112 -3.12 -3.68 14.23
CA LYS A 112 -4.41 -3.29 14.81
C LYS A 112 -4.88 -4.34 15.82
N VAL A 113 -5.75 -3.90 16.74
CA VAL A 113 -6.31 -4.74 17.81
C VAL A 113 -7.84 -4.77 17.70
N ASP A 114 -8.45 -5.75 18.39
CA ASP A 114 -9.89 -5.89 18.55
C ASP A 114 -10.67 -5.76 17.23
N ASP A 115 -11.67 -4.87 17.18
CA ASP A 115 -12.56 -4.70 16.04
C ASP A 115 -11.84 -4.15 14.80
N GLU A 116 -10.85 -3.27 14.98
CA GLU A 116 -10.07 -2.74 13.86
C GLU A 116 -9.26 -3.84 13.17
N ARG A 117 -8.73 -4.80 13.94
CA ARG A 117 -8.04 -5.97 13.39
C ARG A 117 -9.00 -6.85 12.60
N LYS A 118 -10.20 -7.09 13.14
CA LYS A 118 -11.22 -7.92 12.51
C LYS A 118 -11.68 -7.30 11.18
N ALA A 119 -11.99 -6.01 11.18
CA ALA A 119 -12.37 -5.27 9.98
C ALA A 119 -11.27 -5.33 8.90
N ALA A 120 -10.02 -5.08 9.27
CA ALA A 120 -8.89 -5.16 8.34
C ALA A 120 -8.69 -6.58 7.78
N ALA A 121 -8.92 -7.62 8.58
CA ALA A 121 -8.85 -9.01 8.13
C ALA A 121 -10.00 -9.38 7.16
N GLU A 122 -11.21 -8.92 7.43
CA GLU A 122 -12.37 -9.09 6.54
C GLU A 122 -12.13 -8.37 5.20
N ASP A 123 -11.64 -7.12 5.23
CA ASP A 123 -11.30 -6.36 4.04
C ASP A 123 -10.16 -6.99 3.21
N THR A 124 -9.19 -7.60 3.91
CA THR A 124 -8.12 -8.39 3.28
C THR A 124 -8.71 -9.56 2.50
N MET A 125 -9.57 -10.35 3.16
CA MET A 125 -10.22 -11.51 2.55
C MET A 125 -11.08 -11.08 1.36
N LEU A 126 -11.88 -10.03 1.51
CA LEU A 126 -12.72 -9.49 0.46
C LEU A 126 -11.90 -9.07 -0.76
N SER A 127 -10.78 -8.37 -0.55
CA SER A 127 -9.92 -7.87 -1.63
C SER A 127 -9.29 -9.02 -2.42
N TYR A 128 -8.76 -10.04 -1.74
CA TYR A 128 -8.18 -11.20 -2.42
C TYR A 128 -9.23 -12.08 -3.09
N THR A 129 -10.37 -12.34 -2.45
CA THR A 129 -11.47 -13.10 -3.07
C THR A 129 -11.98 -12.39 -4.31
N THR A 130 -12.21 -11.07 -4.23
CA THR A 130 -12.63 -10.26 -5.38
C THR A 130 -11.60 -10.32 -6.50
N SER A 131 -10.30 -10.23 -6.16
CA SER A 131 -9.23 -10.38 -7.13
C SER A 131 -9.26 -11.74 -7.85
N ILE A 132 -9.47 -12.83 -7.10
CA ILE A 132 -9.50 -14.19 -7.65
C ILE A 132 -10.73 -14.40 -8.50
N THR A 133 -11.91 -14.00 -8.02
CA THR A 133 -13.17 -14.07 -8.78
C THR A 133 -13.08 -13.29 -10.08
N PHE A 134 -12.51 -12.08 -10.04
CA PHE A 134 -12.30 -11.27 -11.23
C PHE A 134 -11.33 -11.93 -12.21
N TYR A 135 -10.22 -12.49 -11.71
CA TYR A 135 -9.28 -13.23 -12.55
C TYR A 135 -9.94 -14.43 -13.24
N ASN A 136 -10.69 -15.24 -12.49
CA ASN A 136 -11.38 -16.41 -13.03
C ASN A 136 -12.48 -16.03 -14.04
N GLY A 137 -13.19 -14.93 -13.83
CA GLY A 137 -14.22 -14.44 -14.75
C GLY A 137 -13.68 -13.71 -15.99
N VAL A 138 -12.40 -13.34 -16.03
CA VAL A 138 -11.74 -12.79 -17.23
C VAL A 138 -11.27 -13.90 -18.17
N TRP A 139 -11.01 -15.10 -17.64
CA TRP A 139 -10.44 -16.24 -18.38
C TRP A 139 -11.46 -17.36 -18.67
N LEU A 140 -12.73 -17.17 -18.31
CA LEU A 140 -13.87 -18.03 -18.66
C LEU A 140 -14.81 -17.28 -19.61
#